data_AF-A0A4S2JNQ3-F1
#
_entry.id   AF-A0A4S2JNQ3-F1
#
_cell.length_a   1.000
_cell.length_b   1.000
_cell.length_c   1.000
_cell.angle_alpha   90.00
_cell.angle_beta   90.00
_cell.angle_gamma   90.00
#
_symmetry.space_group_name_H-M   'P 1'
#
loop_
_entity.id
_entity.type
_entity.pdbx_description
1 polymer ?
#
loop_
_entity_poly.entity_id
_entity_poly.type
_entity_poly.pdbx_seq_one_letter_code
_entity_poly.pdbx_strand_id
1 'polypeptide(L)'
;MKVIVKKLQGKECVVDILPSETVLELKHKVSDLLGIDVPQQRFKLNLLVIKKAEEGSSEARALPQQKTGIHLLREEVSRVLRPYYTVSETESIVNELIKDLKNKVNNLSYDDLERLATALLQDQENVA
;
A
#
# COMPACT_ATOMS: atom_id res chain seq x y z
N MET A 1 -9.20 -6.75 18.82
CA MET A 1 -8.42 -7.25 17.66
C MET A 1 -6.97 -7.41 18.12
N LYS A 2 -6.25 -8.43 17.64
CA LYS A 2 -4.82 -8.61 17.95
C LYS A 2 -4.00 -8.31 16.71
N VAL A 3 -3.01 -7.44 16.85
CA VAL A 3 -2.03 -7.14 15.79
C VAL A 3 -0.64 -7.55 16.25
N ILE A 4 0.17 -8.04 15.31
CA ILE A 4 1.56 -8.43 15.56
C ILE A 4 2.45 -7.34 14.99
N VAL A 5 3.28 -6.74 15.84
CA VAL A 5 4.25 -5.70 15.44
C VAL A 5 5.65 -6.27 15.55
N LYS A 6 6.37 -6.29 14.43
CA LYS A 6 7.74 -6.79 14.34
C LYS A 6 8.72 -5.63 14.18
N LYS A 7 9.70 -5.52 15.06
CA LYS A 7 10.84 -4.61 14.84
C LYS A 7 11.79 -5.19 13.80
N LEU A 8 12.50 -4.32 13.07
CA LEU A 8 13.51 -4.74 12.08
C LEU A 8 14.61 -5.63 12.67
N GLN A 9 14.91 -5.45 13.96
CA GLN A 9 15.85 -6.26 14.75
C GLN A 9 15.25 -7.58 15.28
N GLY A 10 14.08 -8.02 14.78
CA GLY A 10 13.54 -9.38 15.01
C GLY A 10 12.73 -9.62 16.30
N LYS A 11 12.58 -8.64 17.20
CA LYS A 11 11.64 -8.75 18.34
C LYS A 11 10.23 -8.47 17.87
N GLU A 12 9.30 -9.33 18.26
CA GLU A 12 7.88 -9.21 17.96
C GLU A 12 7.12 -8.91 19.25
N CYS A 13 6.07 -8.12 19.16
CA CYS A 13 5.09 -7.96 20.22
C CYS A 13 3.68 -8.14 19.67
N VAL A 14 2.78 -8.66 20.50
CA VAL A 14 1.36 -8.75 20.20
C VAL A 14 0.67 -7.63 20.93
N VAL A 15 -0.08 -6.81 20.21
CA VAL A 15 -0.83 -5.67 20.79
C VAL A 15 -2.32 -5.94 20.62
N ASP A 16 -3.05 -5.86 21.73
CA ASP A 16 -4.50 -5.85 21.73
C ASP A 16 -5.01 -4.42 21.45
N ILE A 17 -5.77 -4.29 20.36
CA ILE A 17 -6.36 -3.03 19.91
C ILE A 17 -7.86 -3.10 19.69
N LEU A 18 -8.53 -1.97 19.88
CA LEU A 18 -9.94 -1.79 19.52
C LEU A 18 -10.06 -1.33 18.05
N PRO A 19 -11.15 -1.66 17.34
CA PRO A 19 -11.36 -1.20 15.97
C PRO A 19 -11.45 0.32 15.81
N SER A 20 -11.73 1.03 16.90
CA SER A 20 -11.84 2.50 16.95
C SER A 20 -10.53 3.20 17.31
N GLU A 21 -9.47 2.45 17.65
CA GLU A 21 -8.18 3.05 18.02
C GLU A 21 -7.41 3.53 16.79
N THR A 22 -6.72 4.65 16.98
CA THR A 22 -5.89 5.32 15.98
C THR A 22 -4.50 4.68 15.88
N VAL A 23 -3.80 4.97 14.78
CA VAL A 23 -2.40 4.56 14.59
C VAL A 23 -1.50 5.18 15.66
N LEU A 24 -1.82 6.40 16.12
CA LEU A 24 -1.09 7.06 17.20
C LEU A 24 -1.21 6.31 18.55
N GLU A 25 -2.42 5.88 18.92
CA GLU A 25 -2.65 5.09 20.13
C GLU A 25 -1.91 3.74 20.07
N LEU A 26 -1.91 3.10 18.89
CA LEU A 26 -1.11 1.89 18.66
C LEU A 26 0.39 2.15 18.86
N LYS A 27 0.93 3.28 18.38
CA LYS A 27 2.35 3.65 18.58
C LYS A 27 2.71 3.82 20.05
N HIS A 28 1.82 4.40 20.86
CA HIS A 28 2.03 4.51 22.30
C HIS A 28 2.12 3.13 22.94
N LYS A 29 1.17 2.23 22.65
CA LYS A 29 1.20 0.85 23.16
C LYS A 29 2.46 0.10 22.75
N VAL A 30 2.91 0.29 21.51
CA VAL A 30 4.16 -0.31 21.01
C VAL A 30 5.39 0.31 21.67
N SER A 31 5.36 1.61 21.98
CA SER A 31 6.43 2.32 22.71
C SER A 31 6.64 1.69 24.08
N ASP A 32 5.57 1.41 24.80
CA ASP A 32 5.63 0.81 26.14
C ASP A 32 6.20 -0.63 26.11
N LEU A 33 5.88 -1.39 25.06
CA LEU A 33 6.30 -2.80 24.93
C LEU A 33 7.72 -2.98 24.34
N LEU A 34 8.12 -2.12 23.41
CA LEU A 34 9.39 -2.23 22.68
C LEU A 34 10.44 -1.21 23.11
N GLY A 35 10.07 -0.15 23.85
CA GLY A 35 10.97 0.91 24.29
C GLY A 35 11.47 1.79 23.14
N ILE A 36 10.66 1.99 22.10
CA ILE A 36 10.99 2.82 20.94
C ILE A 36 10.11 4.06 20.99
N ASP A 37 10.69 5.25 21.02
CA ASP A 37 9.93 6.50 21.04
C ASP A 37 8.96 6.59 19.85
N VAL A 38 7.71 6.98 20.13
CA VAL A 38 6.63 7.19 19.14
C VAL A 38 7.09 7.91 17.85
N PRO A 39 7.82 9.04 17.88
CA PRO A 39 8.27 9.73 16.66
C PRO A 39 9.28 8.92 15.81
N GLN A 40 9.97 7.95 16.41
CA GLN A 40 10.92 7.07 15.69
C GLN A 40 10.21 5.86 15.06
N GLN A 41 8.96 5.58 15.45
CA GLN A 41 8.20 4.45 14.94
C GLN A 41 7.58 4.78 13.57
N ARG A 42 8.00 4.04 12.53
CA ARG A 42 7.35 4.01 11.22
C ARG A 42 6.77 2.63 10.97
N PHE A 43 5.45 2.50 11.12
CA PHE A 43 4.76 1.27 10.77
C PHE A 43 4.51 1.22 9.27
N LYS A 44 5.03 0.19 8.61
CA LYS A 44 4.79 -0.11 7.20
C LYS A 44 3.95 -1.38 7.09
N LEU A 45 3.07 -1.41 6.10
CA LEU A 45 2.27 -2.58 5.80
C LEU A 45 3.14 -3.62 5.06
N ASN A 46 3.59 -4.65 5.77
CA ASN A 46 4.18 -5.82 5.12
C ASN A 46 3.06 -6.76 4.67
N LEU A 47 2.52 -6.54 3.47
CA LEU A 47 1.67 -7.53 2.81
C LEU A 47 2.55 -8.70 2.34
N LEU A 48 2.67 -9.75 3.15
CA LEU A 48 3.18 -11.02 2.66
C LEU A 48 2.06 -11.70 1.87
N VAL A 49 1.96 -11.43 0.57
CA VAL A 49 1.12 -12.23 -0.33
C VAL A 49 1.82 -13.58 -0.49
N ILE A 50 1.48 -14.54 0.37
CA ILE A 50 1.81 -15.94 0.11
C ILE A 50 0.96 -16.34 -1.09
N LYS A 51 1.49 -16.19 -2.31
CA LYS A 51 1.02 -17.00 -3.42
C LYS A 51 1.24 -18.43 -2.97
N LYS A 52 0.16 -19.14 -2.62
CA LYS A 52 0.21 -20.60 -2.55
C LYS A 52 0.62 -21.06 -3.95
N ALA A 53 1.90 -21.34 -4.13
CA ALA A 53 2.36 -22.15 -5.23
C ALA A 53 1.79 -23.54 -4.94
N GLU A 54 0.64 -23.85 -5.51
CA GLU A 54 0.29 -25.25 -5.71
C GLU A 54 1.29 -25.77 -6.75
N GLU A 55 2.19 -26.63 -6.28
CA GLU A 55 3.06 -27.42 -7.12
C GLU A 55 2.20 -28.30 -8.03
N GLY A 56 2.29 -28.08 -9.34
CA GLY A 56 1.50 -28.87 -10.29
C GLY A 56 1.67 -28.42 -11.73
N SER A 57 2.76 -28.87 -12.35
CA SER A 57 2.90 -29.12 -13.78
C SER A 57 2.83 -27.94 -14.76
N SER A 58 3.98 -27.73 -15.40
CA SER A 58 4.16 -27.40 -16.81
C SER A 58 2.88 -27.37 -17.66
N GLU A 59 2.40 -26.17 -17.97
CA GLU A 59 1.92 -25.76 -19.29
C GLU A 59 1.60 -24.28 -19.24
N ALA A 60 2.31 -23.51 -20.07
CA ALA A 60 2.03 -22.11 -20.34
C ALA A 60 0.65 -21.97 -20.99
N ARG A 61 -0.41 -21.93 -20.19
CA ARG A 61 -1.68 -21.33 -20.58
C ARG A 61 -1.77 -20.03 -19.83
N ALA A 62 -1.56 -18.93 -20.57
CA ALA A 62 -1.92 -17.61 -20.12
C ALA A 62 -3.41 -17.65 -19.74
N LEU A 63 -3.68 -17.86 -18.45
CA LEU A 63 -4.94 -17.47 -17.84
C LEU A 63 -5.23 -16.04 -18.32
N PRO A 64 -6.47 -15.72 -18.73
CA PRO A 64 -6.82 -14.36 -19.12
C PRO A 64 -6.31 -13.45 -18.03
N GLN A 65 -5.32 -12.60 -18.36
CA GLN A 65 -4.77 -11.63 -17.42
C GLN A 65 -5.96 -10.79 -16.98
N GLN A 66 -6.50 -11.12 -15.81
CA GLN A 66 -7.51 -10.34 -15.14
C GLN A 66 -6.91 -8.93 -15.13
N LYS A 67 -7.48 -8.02 -15.93
CA LYS A 67 -6.89 -6.70 -16.20
C LYS A 67 -6.69 -6.03 -14.84
N THR A 68 -5.48 -6.10 -14.30
CA THR A 68 -5.20 -5.53 -12.98
C THR A 68 -5.46 -4.03 -13.08
N GLY A 69 -5.88 -3.38 -11.99
CA GLY A 69 -6.19 -1.93 -12.01
C GLY A 69 -5.08 -1.06 -12.61
N ILE A 70 -3.83 -1.54 -12.55
CA ILE A 70 -2.66 -0.93 -13.20
C ILE A 70 -2.79 -0.88 -14.73
N HIS A 71 -3.34 -1.90 -15.38
CA HIS A 71 -3.56 -1.89 -16.83
C HIS A 71 -4.60 -0.86 -17.24
N LEU A 72 -5.69 -0.71 -16.48
CA LEU A 72 -6.70 0.30 -16.75
C LEU A 72 -6.13 1.71 -16.60
N LEU A 73 -5.36 1.95 -15.52
CA LEU A 73 -4.67 3.22 -15.32
C LEU A 73 -3.69 3.51 -16.46
N ARG A 74 -2.93 2.51 -16.90
CA ARG A 74 -2.00 2.62 -18.04
C ARG A 74 -2.73 3.05 -19.31
N GLU A 75 -3.84 2.39 -19.63
CA GLU A 75 -4.66 2.70 -20.82
C GLU A 75 -5.19 4.14 -20.76
N GLU A 76 -5.71 4.57 -19.61
CA GLU A 76 -6.33 5.89 -19.48
C GLU A 76 -5.30 7.03 -19.44
N VAL A 77 -4.18 6.87 -18.74
CA VAL A 77 -3.09 7.86 -18.77
C VAL A 77 -2.52 7.97 -20.18
N SER A 78 -2.35 6.85 -20.89
CA SER A 78 -1.91 6.87 -22.28
C SER A 78 -2.90 7.62 -23.18
N ARG A 79 -4.22 7.47 -22.95
CA ARG A 79 -5.26 8.21 -23.68
C ARG A 79 -5.12 9.72 -23.49
N VAL A 80 -4.88 10.16 -22.26
CA VAL A 80 -4.72 11.60 -21.91
C VAL A 80 -3.43 12.19 -22.46
N LEU A 81 -2.34 11.42 -22.54
CA LEU A 81 -1.02 11.90 -22.96
C LEU A 81 -0.79 11.90 -24.48
N ARG A 82 -1.50 11.03 -25.24
CA ARG A 82 -1.38 10.93 -26.71
C ARG A 82 -1.53 12.25 -27.49
N PRO A 83 -2.39 13.20 -27.10
CA PRO A 83 -2.50 14.49 -27.80
C PRO A 83 -1.29 15.41 -27.60
N TYR A 84 -0.46 15.18 -26.58
CA TYR A 84 0.60 16.10 -26.15
C TYR A 84 2.01 15.56 -26.40
N TYR A 85 2.18 14.24 -26.56
CA TYR A 85 3.48 13.59 -26.64
C TYR A 85 3.52 12.55 -27.76
N THR A 86 4.73 12.20 -28.22
CA THR A 86 4.89 11.07 -29.15
C THR A 86 4.53 9.74 -28.48
N VAL A 87 4.31 8.69 -29.27
CA VAL A 87 4.00 7.34 -28.77
C VAL A 87 5.11 6.82 -27.84
N SER A 88 6.37 7.07 -28.19
CA SER A 88 7.53 6.63 -27.40
C SER A 88 7.63 7.39 -26.07
N GLU A 89 7.42 8.71 -26.08
CA GLU A 89 7.43 9.53 -24.87
C GLU A 89 6.27 9.18 -23.94
N THR A 90 5.07 8.97 -24.49
CA THR A 90 3.89 8.54 -23.74
C THR A 90 4.16 7.24 -23.00
N GLU A 91 4.70 6.22 -23.69
CA GLU A 91 5.03 4.94 -23.05
C GLU A 91 6.10 5.10 -21.97
N SER A 92 7.11 5.96 -22.18
CA SER A 92 8.14 6.24 -21.18
C SER A 92 7.55 6.91 -19.93
N ILE A 93 6.73 7.94 -20.10
CA ILE A 93 6.08 8.67 -19.00
C ILE A 93 5.19 7.71 -18.20
N VAL A 94 4.38 6.91 -18.89
CA VAL A 94 3.47 5.97 -18.24
C VAL A 94 4.23 4.88 -17.49
N ASN A 95 5.32 4.35 -18.06
CA ASN A 95 6.16 3.36 -17.36
C ASN A 95 6.77 3.94 -16.08
N GLU A 96 7.32 5.16 -16.11
CA GLU A 96 7.86 5.80 -14.91
C GLU A 96 6.76 6.14 -13.90
N LEU A 97 5.58 6.58 -14.34
CA LEU A 97 4.43 6.82 -13.45
C LEU A 97 4.01 5.53 -12.71
N ILE A 98 3.86 4.42 -13.43
CA ILE A 98 3.49 3.14 -12.82
C ILE A 98 4.58 2.65 -11.86
N LYS A 99 5.85 2.87 -12.18
CA LYS A 99 6.97 2.53 -11.30
C LYS A 99 6.97 3.38 -10.04
N ASP A 100 6.77 4.68 -10.13
CA ASP A 100 6.63 5.57 -8.98
C ASP A 100 5.44 5.17 -8.11
N LEU A 101 4.29 4.88 -8.73
CA LEU A 101 3.09 4.42 -8.01
C LEU A 101 3.37 3.12 -7.24
N LYS A 102 3.97 2.11 -7.87
CA LYS A 102 4.33 0.85 -7.19
C LYS A 102 5.28 1.10 -6.03
N ASN A 103 6.29 1.94 -6.23
CA ASN A 103 7.25 2.29 -5.18
C ASN A 103 6.59 3.00 -4.00
N LYS A 104 5.67 3.93 -4.28
CA LYS A 104 4.90 4.64 -3.25
C LYS A 104 3.97 3.72 -2.48
N VAL A 105 3.21 2.88 -3.18
CA VAL A 105 2.30 1.90 -2.55
C VAL A 105 3.09 0.93 -1.67
N ASN A 106 4.23 0.42 -2.14
CA ASN A 106 5.07 -0.50 -1.36
C ASN A 106 5.73 0.15 -0.13
N ASN A 107 5.86 1.48 -0.13
CA ASN A 107 6.49 2.22 0.98
C ASN A 107 5.49 2.95 1.88
N LEU A 108 4.19 2.80 1.61
CA LEU A 108 3.14 3.50 2.31
C LEU A 108 3.12 3.11 3.79
N SER A 109 3.10 4.11 4.67
CA SER A 109 3.02 3.89 6.11
C SER A 109 1.57 3.87 6.60
N TYR A 110 1.35 3.34 7.80
CA TYR A 110 0.04 3.42 8.44
C TYR A 110 -0.38 4.86 8.76
N ASP A 111 0.57 5.77 9.02
CA ASP A 111 0.27 7.20 9.17
C ASP A 111 -0.26 7.80 7.86
N ASP A 112 0.33 7.43 6.72
CA ASP A 112 -0.14 7.89 5.41
C ASP A 112 -1.55 7.36 5.12
N LEU A 113 -1.81 6.10 5.46
CA LEU A 113 -3.12 5.48 5.31
C LEU A 113 -4.18 6.13 6.19
N GLU A 114 -3.86 6.39 7.46
CA GLU A 114 -4.76 7.08 8.38
C GLU A 114 -5.07 8.49 7.87
N ARG A 115 -4.04 9.23 7.42
CA ARG A 115 -4.22 10.55 6.82
C ARG A 115 -5.12 10.53 5.58
N LEU A 116 -4.95 9.54 4.70
CA LEU A 116 -5.82 9.35 3.53
C LEU A 116 -7.27 9.05 3.94
N ALA A 117 -7.46 8.18 4.94
CA ALA A 117 -8.79 7.84 5.45
C ALA A 117 -9.47 9.06 6.09
N THR A 118 -8.77 9.82 6.92
CA THR A 118 -9.30 11.05 7.53
C THR A 118 -9.69 12.08 6.48
N ALA A 119 -8.87 12.29 5.44
CA ALA A 119 -9.20 13.21 4.36
C ALA A 119 -10.47 12.78 3.60
N LEU A 120 -10.62 11.49 3.29
CA LEU A 120 -11.82 10.97 2.63
C LEU A 120 -13.08 11.12 3.48
N LEU A 121 -12.99 10.92 4.80
CA LEU A 121 -14.12 11.11 5.70
C LEU A 121 -14.55 12.59 5.77
N GLN A 122 -13.58 13.51 5.85
CA GLN A 122 -13.86 14.95 5.83
C GLN A 122 -14.53 15.41 4.53
N ASP A 123 -14.08 14.88 3.38
CA ASP A 123 -14.69 15.20 2.08
C ASP A 123 -16.14 14.70 1.99
N GLN A 124 -16.47 13.57 2.61
CA GLN A 124 -17.85 13.07 2.67
C GLN A 124 -18.74 13.93 3.58
N GLU A 125 -18.22 14.40 4.71
CA GLU A 125 -18.95 15.28 5.63
C GLU A 125 -19.18 16.68 5.03
N ASN A 126 -18.27 17.19 4.22
CA ASN A 126 -18.39 18.51 3.59
C ASN A 126 -19.36 18.54 2.38
N VAL A 127 -19.80 17.38 1.89
CA VAL A 127 -20.72 17.24 0.76
C VAL A 127 -22.17 16.98 1.23
N ALA A 128 -22.38 16.71 2.52
CA ALA A 128 -23.68 16.51 3.16
C ALA A 128 -24.23 17.82 3.76
#